data_AF-X1RPC3-F1
#
_entry.id   AF-X1RPC3-F1
#
_cell.length_a   1.000
_cell.length_b   1.000
_cell.length_c   1.000
_cell.angle_alpha   90.00
_cell.angle_beta   90.00
_cell.angle_gamma   90.00
#
_symmetry.space_group_name_H-M   'P 1'
#
loop_
_entity.id
_entity.type
_entity.pdbx_description
1 polymer ?
#
loop_
_entity_poly.entity_id
_entity_poly.type
_entity_poly.pdbx_seq_one_letter_code
_entity_poly.pdbx_strand_id
1 'polypeptide(L)'
;MDEVAHLPAGYSYLTQKDMRLNPEHPPLIKDLAAFPLLFIKGINFPSEIKDWKEDINGQWGFGYYFLYGAGNPADIMIFWGRIPMVLILILLGFYIFKWARELFGPKVALLALFLFSFSPTFFAHGRLVTTDVGAAAGVFIATYYFLGALKNPSKRSIIFAGIAFGLAE
;
A
#
# COMPACT_ATOMS: atom_id res chain seq x y z
N MET A 1 3.37 -15.03 5.18
CA MET A 1 2.89 -13.66 5.42
C MET A 1 3.58 -12.77 4.40
N ASP A 2 2.83 -12.07 3.56
CA ASP A 2 3.40 -11.38 2.37
C ASP A 2 4.14 -10.09 2.70
N GLU A 3 3.91 -9.52 3.89
CA GLU A 3 4.67 -8.38 4.43
C GLU A 3 6.18 -8.61 4.42
N VAL A 4 6.60 -9.87 4.65
CA VAL A 4 8.01 -10.28 4.60
C VAL A 4 8.58 -10.17 3.19
N ALA A 5 7.76 -10.33 2.15
CA ALA A 5 8.20 -10.16 0.75
C ALA A 5 8.09 -8.69 0.30
N HIS A 6 6.99 -8.03 0.61
CA HIS A 6 6.68 -6.70 0.07
C HIS A 6 7.53 -5.57 0.65
N LEU A 7 7.75 -5.54 1.97
CA LEU A 7 8.51 -4.46 2.59
C LEU A 7 10.00 -4.47 2.14
N PRO A 8 10.69 -5.62 2.10
CA PRO A 8 12.06 -5.70 1.58
C PRO A 8 12.15 -5.45 0.07
N ALA A 9 11.15 -5.88 -0.71
CA ALA A 9 11.06 -5.55 -2.13
C ALA A 9 10.97 -4.03 -2.35
N GLY A 10 10.05 -3.34 -1.66
CA GLY A 10 9.98 -1.87 -1.74
C GLY A 10 11.29 -1.18 -1.36
N TYR A 11 12.00 -1.72 -0.35
CA TYR A 11 13.30 -1.18 0.02
C TYR A 11 14.36 -1.39 -1.06
N SER A 12 14.38 -2.56 -1.74
CA SER A 12 15.29 -2.81 -2.86
C SER A 12 14.98 -1.90 -4.06
N TYR A 13 13.72 -1.60 -4.32
CA TYR A 13 13.32 -0.72 -5.42
C TYR A 13 13.82 0.71 -5.17
N LEU A 14 13.64 1.20 -3.94
CA LEU A 14 14.03 2.56 -3.58
C LEU A 14 15.55 2.74 -3.52
N THR A 15 16.28 1.75 -2.96
CA THR A 15 17.73 1.87 -2.70
C THR A 15 18.60 1.30 -3.81
N GLN A 16 18.26 0.11 -4.33
CA GLN A 16 19.05 -0.58 -5.37
C GLN A 16 18.58 -0.26 -6.79
N LYS A 17 17.40 0.38 -6.93
CA LYS A 17 16.76 0.62 -8.24
C LYS A 17 16.51 -0.67 -9.02
N ASP A 18 16.23 -1.75 -8.30
CA ASP A 18 16.10 -3.10 -8.85
C ASP A 18 14.81 -3.76 -8.37
N MET A 19 13.94 -4.07 -9.33
CA MET A 19 12.59 -4.59 -9.13
C MET A 19 12.48 -6.13 -9.19
N ARG A 20 13.60 -6.85 -9.12
CA ARG A 20 13.61 -8.31 -9.25
C ARG A 20 12.81 -9.06 -8.18
N LEU A 21 12.77 -8.52 -6.95
CA LEU A 21 12.01 -9.13 -5.87
C LEU A 21 10.55 -8.74 -6.03
N ASN A 22 9.63 -9.70 -6.10
CA ASN A 22 8.20 -9.45 -6.20
C ASN A 22 7.75 -8.58 -7.38
N PRO A 23 8.11 -8.89 -8.64
CA PRO A 23 7.71 -8.08 -9.80
C PRO A 23 6.22 -8.21 -10.16
N GLU A 24 5.50 -9.14 -9.53
CA GLU A 24 4.10 -9.47 -9.83
C GLU A 24 3.10 -8.35 -9.52
N HIS A 25 3.46 -7.44 -8.62
CA HIS A 25 2.62 -6.31 -8.23
C HIS A 25 3.29 -4.96 -8.58
N PRO A 26 2.51 -3.94 -8.94
CA PRO A 26 3.00 -2.57 -9.12
C PRO A 26 3.82 -2.06 -7.91
N PRO A 27 4.83 -1.20 -8.13
CA PRO A 27 5.75 -0.80 -7.06
C PRO A 27 5.16 0.16 -6.04
N LEU A 28 4.13 0.95 -6.41
CA LEU A 28 3.69 2.13 -5.65
C LEU A 28 3.46 1.86 -4.15
N ILE A 29 2.70 0.81 -3.81
CA ILE A 29 2.38 0.49 -2.42
C ILE A 29 3.61 -0.02 -1.66
N LYS A 30 4.46 -0.81 -2.33
CA LYS A 30 5.71 -1.33 -1.75
C LYS A 30 6.69 -0.19 -1.48
N ASP A 31 6.87 0.70 -2.43
CA ASP A 31 7.71 1.90 -2.30
C ASP A 31 7.20 2.82 -1.20
N LEU A 32 5.88 3.07 -1.17
CA LEU A 32 5.29 3.91 -0.15
C LEU A 32 5.50 3.32 1.26
N ALA A 33 5.33 2.01 1.42
CA ALA A 33 5.59 1.31 2.68
C ALA A 33 7.08 1.32 3.06
N ALA A 34 7.99 1.18 2.09
CA ALA A 34 9.42 1.17 2.35
C ALA A 34 10.05 2.57 2.50
N PHE A 35 9.36 3.63 2.08
CA PHE A 35 9.89 5.00 2.14
C PHE A 35 10.39 5.43 3.53
N PRO A 36 9.67 5.15 4.65
CA PRO A 36 10.17 5.44 5.99
C PRO A 36 11.50 4.77 6.34
N LEU A 37 11.80 3.60 5.75
CA LEU A 37 13.04 2.86 6.03
C LEU A 37 14.28 3.60 5.52
N LEU A 38 14.13 4.51 4.54
CA LEU A 38 15.24 5.34 4.05
C LEU A 38 15.83 6.26 5.14
N PHE A 39 15.07 6.52 6.20
CA PHE A 39 15.50 7.37 7.32
C PHE A 39 16.07 6.55 8.50
N ILE A 40 16.02 5.22 8.43
CA ILE A 40 16.62 4.33 9.44
C ILE A 40 18.09 4.11 9.07
N LYS A 41 18.99 4.49 9.98
CA LYS A 41 20.44 4.32 9.77
C LYS A 41 20.86 2.88 10.00
N GLY A 42 21.81 2.40 9.20
CA GLY A 42 22.47 1.11 9.42
C GLY A 42 21.63 -0.10 9.03
N ILE A 43 20.67 0.04 8.10
CA ILE A 43 20.02 -1.13 7.49
C ILE A 43 21.06 -1.87 6.64
N ASN A 44 21.29 -3.13 6.98
CA ASN A 44 22.14 -4.07 6.27
C ASN A 44 21.34 -4.71 5.13
N PHE A 45 21.69 -4.38 3.89
CA PHE A 45 21.10 -5.01 2.71
C PHE A 45 21.94 -6.25 2.31
N PRO A 46 21.39 -7.47 2.36
CA PRO A 46 22.13 -8.70 2.12
C PRO A 46 22.25 -9.00 0.61
N SER A 47 23.01 -8.19 -0.13
CA SER A 47 23.24 -8.37 -1.57
C SER A 47 23.94 -9.68 -1.95
N GLU A 48 24.54 -10.37 -0.97
CA GLU A 48 25.39 -11.53 -1.25
C GLU A 48 24.66 -12.87 -1.27
N ILE A 49 23.41 -12.93 -0.77
CA ILE A 49 22.69 -14.19 -0.60
C ILE A 49 22.09 -14.69 -1.93
N LYS A 50 21.93 -16.01 -2.03
CA LYS A 50 21.37 -16.68 -3.21
C LYS A 50 19.99 -16.13 -3.60
N ASP A 51 19.15 -15.86 -2.60
CA ASP A 51 17.79 -15.34 -2.81
C ASP A 51 17.74 -14.00 -3.55
N TRP A 52 18.84 -13.22 -3.49
CA TRP A 52 18.98 -11.97 -4.24
C TRP A 52 19.61 -12.17 -5.63
N LYS A 53 20.63 -13.04 -5.71
CA LYS A 53 21.49 -13.18 -6.90
C LYS A 53 20.90 -14.07 -7.97
N GLU A 54 20.27 -15.16 -7.58
CA GLU A 54 19.97 -16.28 -8.49
C GLU A 54 18.50 -16.69 -8.49
N ASP A 55 17.77 -16.46 -7.39
CA ASP A 55 16.40 -16.93 -7.26
C ASP A 55 15.38 -15.88 -7.72
N ILE A 56 14.72 -16.17 -8.85
CA ILE A 56 13.65 -15.34 -9.41
C ILE A 56 12.49 -15.16 -8.42
N ASN A 57 12.23 -16.16 -7.56
CA ASN A 57 11.15 -16.16 -6.58
C ASN A 57 11.68 -16.13 -5.13
N GLY A 58 12.92 -15.70 -4.93
CA GLY A 58 13.61 -15.70 -3.63
C GLY A 58 13.06 -14.69 -2.61
N GLN A 59 12.01 -13.94 -2.95
CA GLN A 59 11.46 -12.82 -2.15
C GLN A 59 11.15 -13.18 -0.69
N TRP A 60 10.64 -14.38 -0.42
CA TRP A 60 10.35 -14.79 0.95
C TRP A 60 11.64 -15.11 1.72
N GLY A 61 12.57 -15.85 1.12
CA GLY A 61 13.87 -16.17 1.73
C GLY A 61 14.68 -14.91 1.99
N PHE A 62 14.81 -14.07 0.96
CA PHE A 62 15.46 -12.76 1.05
C PHE A 62 14.83 -11.91 2.14
N GLY A 63 13.49 -11.82 2.15
CA GLY A 63 12.77 -11.00 3.10
C GLY A 63 12.93 -11.44 4.55
N TYR A 64 12.88 -12.75 4.81
CA TYR A 64 13.12 -13.31 6.14
C TYR A 64 14.55 -13.01 6.61
N TYR A 65 15.55 -13.22 5.75
CA TYR A 65 16.93 -12.95 6.10
C TYR A 65 17.18 -11.45 6.28
N PHE A 66 16.65 -10.60 5.41
CA PHE A 66 16.76 -9.14 5.51
C PHE A 66 16.17 -8.62 6.82
N LEU A 67 14.97 -9.07 7.22
CA LEU A 67 14.35 -8.60 8.45
C LEU A 67 15.02 -9.20 9.69
N TYR A 68 15.24 -10.52 9.72
CA TYR A 68 15.55 -11.22 10.97
C TYR A 68 16.96 -11.84 11.02
N GLY A 69 17.64 -12.00 9.88
CA GLY A 69 18.97 -12.63 9.78
C GLY A 69 20.14 -11.65 9.60
N ALA A 70 19.89 -10.48 9.00
CA ALA A 70 20.92 -9.49 8.65
C ALA A 70 21.30 -8.54 9.79
N GLY A 71 20.80 -8.76 11.02
CA GLY A 71 21.03 -7.87 12.17
C GLY A 71 20.28 -6.54 12.09
N ASN A 72 19.23 -6.47 11.29
CA ASN A 72 18.41 -5.28 11.11
C ASN A 72 17.40 -5.09 12.26
N PRO A 73 17.00 -3.85 12.58
CA PRO A 73 15.97 -3.58 13.59
C PRO A 73 14.56 -3.87 13.05
N ALA A 74 14.23 -5.15 12.89
CA ALA A 74 13.00 -5.63 12.25
C ALA A 74 11.73 -4.96 12.80
N ASP A 75 11.60 -4.85 14.12
CA ASP A 75 10.42 -4.27 14.76
C ASP A 75 10.21 -2.80 14.37
N ILE A 76 11.30 -2.03 14.30
CA ILE A 76 11.28 -0.61 13.92
C ILE A 76 10.92 -0.49 12.43
N MET A 77 11.52 -1.32 11.58
CA MET A 77 11.24 -1.34 10.14
C MET A 77 9.79 -1.70 9.85
N ILE A 78 9.27 -2.75 10.48
CA ILE A 78 7.87 -3.17 10.33
C ILE A 78 6.92 -2.09 10.86
N PHE A 79 7.20 -1.53 12.04
CA PHE A 79 6.38 -0.46 12.60
C PHE A 79 6.23 0.70 11.62
N TRP A 80 7.35 1.24 11.14
CA TRP A 80 7.34 2.36 10.21
C TRP A 80 6.79 1.98 8.84
N GLY A 81 7.04 0.76 8.37
CA GLY A 81 6.49 0.26 7.12
C GLY A 81 4.97 0.14 7.10
N ARG A 82 4.36 -0.07 8.28
CA ARG A 82 2.90 -0.16 8.42
C ARG A 82 2.21 1.21 8.53
N ILE A 83 2.92 2.29 8.89
CA ILE A 83 2.31 3.62 9.02
C ILE A 83 1.64 4.07 7.71
N PRO A 84 2.29 4.01 6.53
CA PRO A 84 1.64 4.37 5.28
C PRO A 84 0.40 3.52 4.94
N MET A 85 0.40 2.24 5.32
CA MET A 85 -0.74 1.34 5.11
C MET A 85 -1.96 1.77 5.93
N VAL A 86 -1.74 2.15 7.18
CA VAL A 86 -2.79 2.71 8.04
C VAL A 86 -3.31 4.04 7.49
N LEU A 87 -2.44 4.90 6.93
CA LEU A 87 -2.87 6.15 6.29
C LEU A 87 -3.74 5.88 5.05
N ILE A 88 -3.40 4.88 4.23
CA ILE A 88 -4.24 4.44 3.11
C ILE A 88 -5.60 3.93 3.61
N LEU A 89 -5.61 3.12 4.67
CA LEU A 89 -6.86 2.61 5.25
C LEU A 89 -7.78 3.74 5.73
N ILE A 90 -7.20 4.76 6.39
CA ILE A 90 -7.93 5.96 6.82
C ILE A 90 -8.45 6.74 5.61
N LEU A 91 -7.64 6.88 4.55
CA LEU A 91 -8.04 7.55 3.31
C LEU A 91 -9.23 6.84 2.66
N LEU A 92 -9.22 5.50 2.59
CA LEU A 92 -10.35 4.71 2.10
C LEU A 92 -11.61 4.96 2.97
N GLY A 93 -11.49 4.90 4.29
CA GLY A 93 -12.60 5.21 5.21
C GLY A 93 -13.18 6.61 5.00
N PHE A 94 -12.31 7.61 4.79
CA PHE A 94 -12.74 8.96 4.46
C PHE A 94 -13.55 9.02 3.16
N TYR A 95 -13.08 8.36 2.09
CA TYR A 95 -13.82 8.34 0.81
C TYR A 95 -15.13 7.57 0.90
N ILE A 96 -15.19 6.48 1.68
CA ILE A 96 -16.45 5.76 1.96
C ILE A 96 -17.46 6.71 2.61
N PHE A 97 -17.05 7.42 3.67
CA PHE A 97 -17.91 8.39 4.34
C PHE A 97 -18.34 9.52 3.40
N LYS A 98 -17.38 10.12 2.68
CA LYS A 98 -17.62 11.23 1.77
C LYS A 98 -18.64 10.85 0.70
N TRP A 99 -18.42 9.73 0.02
CA TRP A 99 -19.29 9.31 -1.08
C TRP A 99 -20.68 8.89 -0.60
N ALA A 100 -20.76 8.14 0.52
CA ALA A 100 -22.04 7.78 1.11
C ALA A 100 -22.85 9.02 1.56
N ARG A 101 -22.18 10.07 2.05
CA ARG A 101 -22.82 11.33 2.44
C ARG A 101 -23.42 12.05 1.24
N GLU A 102 -22.71 12.08 0.11
CA GLU A 102 -23.18 12.71 -1.12
C GLU A 102 -24.39 11.99 -1.72
N LEU A 103 -24.48 10.66 -1.56
CA LEU A 103 -25.55 9.84 -2.13
C LEU A 103 -26.79 9.74 -1.22
N PHE A 104 -26.59 9.59 0.09
CA PHE A 104 -27.64 9.17 1.02
C PHE A 104 -27.75 10.05 2.27
N GLY A 105 -26.92 11.10 2.37
CA GLY A 105 -26.90 12.01 3.51
C GLY A 105 -26.06 11.52 4.71
N PRO A 106 -25.95 12.35 5.76
CA PRO A 106 -24.95 12.16 6.82
C PRO A 106 -25.18 10.93 7.71
N LYS A 107 -26.44 10.54 7.96
CA LYS A 107 -26.75 9.39 8.83
C LYS A 107 -26.26 8.07 8.22
N VAL A 108 -26.52 7.87 6.92
CA VAL A 108 -26.10 6.68 6.19
C VAL A 108 -24.58 6.65 6.04
N ALA A 109 -23.94 7.81 5.83
CA ALA A 109 -22.49 7.91 5.79
C ALA A 109 -21.81 7.46 7.10
N LEU A 110 -22.34 7.88 8.25
CA LEU A 110 -21.84 7.45 9.55
C LEU A 110 -22.02 5.94 9.77
N LEU A 111 -23.16 5.37 9.36
CA LEU A 111 -23.38 3.93 9.41
C LEU A 111 -22.40 3.17 8.51
N ALA A 112 -22.17 3.64 7.28
CA ALA A 112 -21.21 3.01 6.36
C ALA A 112 -19.78 3.05 6.92
N LEU A 113 -19.37 4.21 7.47
CA LEU A 113 -18.07 4.34 8.12
C LEU A 113 -17.95 3.42 9.33
N PHE A 114 -19.00 3.31 10.15
CA PHE A 114 -19.04 2.38 11.29
C PHE A 114 -18.84 0.93 10.82
N LEU A 115 -19.62 0.46 9.84
CA LEU A 115 -19.47 -0.91 9.32
C LEU A 115 -18.07 -1.16 8.74
N PHE A 116 -17.49 -0.17 8.06
CA PHE A 116 -16.12 -0.26 7.55
C PHE A 116 -15.09 -0.35 8.69
N SER A 117 -15.15 0.56 9.67
CA SER A 117 -14.18 0.63 10.78
C SER A 117 -14.24 -0.59 11.70
N PHE A 118 -15.40 -1.23 11.83
CA PHE A 118 -15.58 -2.45 12.62
C PHE A 118 -15.54 -3.73 11.78
N SER A 119 -15.16 -3.66 10.50
CA SER A 119 -14.99 -4.83 9.65
C SER A 119 -13.78 -5.66 10.08
N PRO A 120 -13.95 -6.95 10.42
CA PRO A 120 -12.83 -7.82 10.78
C PRO A 120 -11.78 -7.93 9.67
N THR A 121 -12.21 -7.89 8.41
CA THR A 121 -11.32 -7.98 7.24
C THR A 121 -10.38 -6.78 7.16
N PHE A 122 -10.93 -5.55 7.25
CA PHE A 122 -10.09 -4.35 7.20
C PHE A 122 -9.22 -4.21 8.44
N PHE A 123 -9.69 -4.66 9.60
CA PHE A 123 -8.91 -4.67 10.83
C PHE A 123 -7.73 -5.65 10.75
N ALA A 124 -7.94 -6.82 10.13
CA ALA A 124 -6.90 -7.85 9.98
C ALA A 124 -5.84 -7.46 8.94
N HIS A 125 -6.26 -6.92 7.79
CA HIS A 125 -5.37 -6.71 6.64
C HIS A 125 -4.89 -5.26 6.49
N GLY A 126 -5.66 -4.25 6.92
CA GLY A 126 -5.40 -2.85 6.59
C GLY A 126 -4.18 -2.23 7.25
N ARG A 127 -3.58 -2.91 8.22
CA ARG A 127 -2.31 -2.49 8.84
C ARG A 127 -1.08 -3.17 8.25
N LEU A 128 -1.23 -4.23 7.46
CA LEU A 128 -0.11 -5.03 6.97
C LEU A 128 0.46 -4.42 5.68
N VAL A 129 1.74 -4.63 5.42
CA VAL A 129 2.35 -4.27 4.12
C VAL A 129 1.94 -5.29 3.06
N THR A 130 0.69 -5.20 2.62
CA THR A 130 0.15 -5.93 1.46
C THR A 130 -0.42 -4.95 0.43
N THR A 131 -0.69 -5.42 -0.77
CA THR A 131 -1.17 -4.57 -1.86
C THR A 131 -2.69 -4.44 -1.90
N ASP A 132 -3.43 -5.32 -1.22
CA ASP A 132 -4.89 -5.44 -1.33
C ASP A 132 -5.65 -4.19 -0.93
N VAL A 133 -5.31 -3.60 0.23
CA VAL A 133 -6.00 -2.41 0.75
C VAL A 133 -5.61 -1.16 -0.05
N GLY A 134 -4.38 -1.12 -0.58
CA GLY A 134 -3.95 -0.11 -1.55
C GLY A 134 -4.77 -0.17 -2.82
N ALA A 135 -4.91 -1.35 -3.42
CA ALA A 135 -5.71 -1.57 -4.62
C ALA A 135 -7.20 -1.24 -4.37
N ALA A 136 -7.77 -1.69 -3.24
CA ALA A 136 -9.15 -1.38 -2.87
C ALA A 136 -9.37 0.14 -2.75
N ALA A 137 -8.44 0.87 -2.12
CA ALA A 137 -8.49 2.32 -2.04
C ALA A 137 -8.40 2.98 -3.41
N GLY A 138 -7.44 2.56 -4.24
CA GLY A 138 -7.26 3.05 -5.60
C GLY A 138 -8.51 2.90 -6.45
N VAL A 139 -9.05 1.67 -6.55
CA VAL A 139 -10.26 1.37 -7.34
C VAL A 139 -11.47 2.15 -6.82
N PHE A 140 -11.68 2.23 -5.50
CA PHE A 140 -12.81 2.98 -4.93
C PHE A 140 -12.74 4.47 -5.26
N ILE A 141 -11.55 5.08 -5.10
CA ILE A 141 -11.33 6.51 -5.37
C ILE A 141 -11.41 6.81 -6.87
N ALA A 142 -10.84 5.93 -7.71
CA ALA A 142 -10.95 6.03 -9.17
C ALA A 142 -12.41 5.99 -9.62
N THR A 143 -13.20 5.06 -9.06
CA THR A 143 -14.63 4.94 -9.36
C THR A 143 -15.39 6.20 -8.93
N TYR A 144 -15.10 6.73 -7.73
CA TYR A 144 -15.69 7.98 -7.24
C TYR A 144 -15.50 9.14 -8.22
N TYR A 145 -14.26 9.39 -8.65
CA TYR A 145 -13.95 10.49 -9.58
C TYR A 145 -14.45 10.22 -11.00
N PHE A 146 -14.40 8.97 -11.47
CA PHE A 146 -14.91 8.59 -12.78
C PHE A 146 -16.42 8.86 -12.90
N LEU A 147 -17.20 8.41 -11.93
CA LEU A 147 -18.64 8.67 -11.90
C LEU A 147 -18.96 10.16 -11.74
N GLY A 148 -18.14 10.89 -10.98
CA GLY A 148 -18.23 12.35 -10.90
C GLY A 148 -17.98 13.04 -12.25
N ALA A 149 -16.99 12.57 -13.01
CA ALA A 149 -16.69 13.07 -14.35
C ALA A 149 -17.80 12.76 -15.37
N LEU A 150 -18.44 11.59 -15.26
CA LEU A 150 -19.61 11.25 -16.10
C LEU A 150 -20.82 12.12 -15.81
N LYS A 151 -21.09 12.43 -14.53
CA LYS A 151 -22.23 13.27 -14.13
C LYS A 151 -22.02 14.74 -14.48
N ASN A 152 -20.82 15.26 -14.25
CA ASN A 152 -20.46 16.66 -14.49
C ASN A 152 -19.11 16.74 -15.24
N PRO A 153 -19.12 16.53 -16.57
CA PRO A 153 -17.90 16.52 -17.36
C PRO A 153 -17.26 17.90 -17.39
N SER A 154 -16.01 17.96 -16.99
CA SER A 154 -15.17 19.15 -17.05
C SER A 154 -13.71 18.73 -17.20
N LYS A 155 -12.83 19.62 -17.70
CA LYS A 155 -11.39 19.34 -17.79
C LYS A 155 -10.82 18.88 -16.43
N ARG A 156 -11.28 19.52 -15.34
CA ARG A 156 -10.84 19.22 -13.98
C ARG A 156 -11.30 17.83 -13.50
N SER A 157 -12.57 17.47 -13.73
CA SER A 157 -13.08 16.15 -13.31
C SER A 157 -12.44 15.01 -14.10
N ILE A 158 -12.15 15.21 -15.39
CA ILE A 158 -11.41 14.25 -16.22
C ILE A 158 -9.96 14.07 -15.72
N ILE A 159 -9.26 15.17 -15.41
CA ILE A 159 -7.88 15.09 -14.88
C ILE A 159 -7.84 14.32 -13.56
N PHE A 160 -8.75 14.60 -12.62
CA PHE A 160 -8.79 13.87 -11.35
C PHE A 160 -9.15 12.39 -11.53
N ALA A 161 -10.09 12.07 -12.44
CA ALA A 161 -10.40 10.68 -12.76
C ALA A 161 -9.20 9.94 -13.35
N GLY A 162 -8.45 10.58 -14.27
CA GLY A 162 -7.25 10.00 -14.87
C GLY A 162 -6.13 9.78 -13.86
N ILE A 163 -5.87 10.75 -12.97
CA ILE A 163 -4.87 10.60 -11.89
C ILE A 163 -5.28 9.48 -10.93
N ALA A 164 -6.54 9.45 -10.49
CA ALA A 164 -7.02 8.41 -9.58
C ALA A 164 -6.96 7.02 -10.21
N PHE A 165 -7.28 6.90 -11.50
CA PHE A 165 -7.16 5.66 -12.25
C PHE A 165 -5.69 5.21 -12.38
N GLY A 166 -4.78 6.13 -12.75
CA GLY A 166 -3.35 5.81 -12.84
C GLY A 166 -2.68 5.46 -11.51
N LEU A 167 -3.25 5.88 -10.37
CA LEU A 167 -2.81 5.46 -9.03
C LEU A 167 -3.40 4.10 -8.59
N ALA A 168 -4.43 3.62 -9.28
CA ALA A 168 -5.09 2.35 -8.96
C ALA A 168 -4.49 1.15 -9.71
N GLU A 169 -3.82 1.41 -10.83
CA GLU A 169 -3.05 0.46 -11.65
C GLU A 169 -1.59 0.37 -11.19
#